data_AF-A0A1S8WU88-F1
#
_entry.id   AF-A0A1S8WU88-F1
#
_cell.length_a   1.000
_cell.length_b   1.000
_cell.length_c   1.000
_cell.angle_alpha   90.00
_cell.angle_beta   90.00
_cell.angle_gamma   90.00
#
_symmetry.space_group_name_H-M   'P 1'
#
loop_
_entity.id
_entity.type
_entity.pdbx_description
1 polymer ?
#
loop_
_entity_poly.entity_id
_entity_poly.type
_entity_poly.pdbx_seq_one_letter_code
_entity_poly.pdbx_strand_id
1 'polypeptide(L)'
;MYFTLVLTLYLGAFVGSMMPGGKQPLTEVDLESELFQGFVGQAEIKCNQAVNSVSWFVREGPINGTKQVVSGIKYEFNFLQQESDCKKEAKLAGDNETSCEIKENGLEHLCSAHVLYAPHAGPTVVEVEVVDVSEDDANQEGDKKVLESVEAV
;
A
#
# COMPACT_ATOMS: atom_id res chain seq x y z
N MET A 1 -24.03 27.77 50.67
CA MET A 1 -23.18 26.63 51.09
C MET A 1 -23.33 25.53 50.04
N TYR A 2 -22.20 25.05 49.51
CA TYR A 2 -21.95 23.86 48.66
C TYR A 2 -22.28 23.86 47.16
N PHE A 3 -21.16 24.00 46.42
CA PHE A 3 -20.79 23.47 45.10
C PHE A 3 -21.27 22.03 44.83
N THR A 4 -21.60 21.72 43.57
CA THR A 4 -20.96 20.63 42.80
C THR A 4 -21.23 20.76 41.30
N LEU A 5 -20.15 20.99 40.54
CA LEU A 5 -19.98 20.64 39.13
C LEU A 5 -19.94 19.12 39.00
N VAL A 6 -20.66 18.54 38.05
CA VAL A 6 -20.29 17.22 37.50
C VAL A 6 -20.36 17.29 35.98
N LEU A 7 -19.19 17.57 35.41
CA LEU A 7 -18.85 17.37 34.01
C LEU A 7 -18.43 15.90 33.88
N THR A 8 -19.16 15.09 33.13
CA THR A 8 -18.67 13.77 32.69
C THR A 8 -18.84 13.64 31.19
N LEU A 9 -17.74 13.97 30.51
CA LEU A 9 -17.42 13.61 29.14
C LEU A 9 -17.48 12.08 29.00
N TYR A 10 -18.53 11.58 28.34
CA TYR A 10 -18.52 10.24 27.77
C TYR A 10 -17.95 10.32 26.35
N LEU A 11 -16.64 10.50 26.25
CA LEU A 11 -15.88 10.05 25.07
C LEU A 11 -15.47 8.61 25.37
N GLY A 12 -16.37 7.68 25.07
CA GLY A 12 -16.04 6.26 25.03
C GLY A 12 -15.01 6.05 23.93
N ALA A 13 -13.75 5.91 24.32
CA ALA A 13 -12.71 5.42 23.44
C ALA A 13 -13.09 4.00 23.01
N PHE A 14 -13.55 3.84 21.78
CA PHE A 14 -13.53 2.55 21.08
C PHE A 14 -12.06 2.19 20.86
N VAL A 15 -11.42 1.62 21.88
CA VAL A 15 -10.17 0.90 21.68
C VAL A 15 -10.60 -0.45 21.12
N GLY A 16 -10.74 -0.51 19.79
CA GLY A 16 -10.99 -1.78 19.10
C GLY A 16 -9.82 -2.71 19.39
N SER A 17 -10.03 -3.68 20.28
CA SER A 17 -9.06 -4.73 20.56
C SER A 17 -8.78 -5.48 19.26
N MET A 18 -7.62 -5.22 18.64
CA MET A 18 -7.19 -5.88 17.43
C MET A 18 -6.88 -7.34 17.78
N MET A 19 -7.82 -8.25 17.53
CA MET A 19 -7.64 -9.67 17.83
C MET A 19 -6.54 -10.26 16.95
N PRO A 20 -5.59 -11.04 17.50
CA PRO A 20 -4.66 -11.81 16.69
C PRO A 20 -5.40 -12.77 15.77
N GLY A 21 -5.07 -12.77 14.47
CA GLY A 21 -5.62 -13.72 13.48
C GLY A 21 -6.44 -13.10 12.35
N GLY A 22 -6.35 -13.73 11.16
CA GLY A 22 -7.00 -13.33 9.91
C GLY A 22 -6.31 -12.19 9.17
N LYS A 23 -6.16 -12.30 7.85
CA LYS A 23 -5.82 -11.14 7.00
C LYS A 23 -7.03 -10.21 6.94
N GLN A 24 -6.81 -8.94 7.18
CA GLN A 24 -7.82 -7.89 7.07
C GLN A 24 -7.41 -6.91 5.97
N PRO A 25 -8.34 -6.37 5.18
CA PRO A 25 -8.03 -5.29 4.25
C PRO A 25 -7.43 -4.08 4.99
N LEU A 26 -6.54 -3.35 4.32
CA LEU A 26 -6.09 -2.06 4.82
C LEU A 26 -7.27 -1.08 4.86
N THR A 27 -7.40 -0.38 5.97
CA THR A 27 -8.39 0.69 6.15
C THR A 27 -7.80 2.04 5.73
N GLU A 28 -8.64 3.04 5.51
CA GLU A 28 -8.20 4.42 5.24
C GLU A 28 -7.25 4.93 6.33
N VAL A 29 -7.53 4.63 7.60
CA VAL A 29 -6.65 4.97 8.73
C VAL A 29 -5.28 4.30 8.63
N ASP A 30 -5.21 3.07 8.11
CA ASP A 30 -3.92 2.41 7.87
C ASP A 30 -3.16 3.09 6.74
N LEU A 31 -3.86 3.38 5.63
CA LEU A 31 -3.30 4.01 4.44
C LEU A 31 -2.76 5.41 4.75
N GLU A 32 -3.43 6.18 5.60
CA GLU A 32 -3.01 7.53 5.99
C GLU A 32 -1.92 7.55 7.07
N SER A 33 -1.65 6.42 7.74
CA SER A 33 -0.69 6.40 8.84
C SER A 33 0.74 6.68 8.36
N GLU A 34 1.47 7.54 9.07
CA GLU A 34 2.88 7.86 8.78
C GLU A 34 3.75 6.59 8.75
N LEU A 35 3.44 5.63 9.62
CA LEU A 35 4.13 4.34 9.66
C LEU A 35 3.98 3.58 8.34
N PHE A 36 2.76 3.45 7.84
CA PHE A 36 2.49 2.75 6.59
C PHE A 36 3.05 3.52 5.39
N GLN A 37 2.89 4.84 5.35
CA GLN A 37 3.48 5.68 4.30
C GLN A 37 5.02 5.57 4.28
N GLY A 38 5.66 5.40 5.44
CA GLY A 38 7.09 5.08 5.52
C GLY A 38 7.46 3.73 4.90
N PHE A 39 6.57 2.73 4.95
CA PHE A 39 6.77 1.45 4.25
C PHE A 39 6.56 1.58 2.74
N VAL A 40 5.56 2.36 2.32
CA VAL A 40 5.29 2.66 0.91
C VAL A 40 6.50 3.33 0.28
N GLY A 41 7.03 4.40 0.87
CA GLY A 41 8.21 5.08 0.32
C GLY A 41 9.44 4.18 0.22
N GLN A 42 9.65 3.29 1.19
CA GLN A 42 10.71 2.28 1.10
C GLN A 42 10.47 1.27 -0.03
N ALA A 43 9.23 0.81 -0.20
CA ALA A 43 8.87 -0.09 -1.28
C ALA A 43 9.06 0.56 -2.66
N GLU A 44 8.65 1.82 -2.84
CA GLU A 44 8.84 2.58 -4.08
C GLU A 44 10.31 2.66 -4.50
N ILE A 45 11.20 2.93 -3.53
CA ILE A 45 12.66 2.98 -3.78
C ILE A 45 13.19 1.60 -4.13
N LYS A 46 12.81 0.56 -3.36
CA LYS A 46 13.30 -0.81 -3.59
C LYS A 46 12.83 -1.38 -4.93
N CYS A 47 11.58 -1.15 -5.32
CA CYS A 47 11.07 -1.56 -6.63
C CYS A 47 11.81 -0.83 -7.76
N ASN A 48 12.05 0.48 -7.63
CA ASN A 48 12.90 1.21 -8.58
C ASN A 48 14.33 0.64 -8.68
N GLN A 49 14.92 0.21 -7.56
CA GLN A 49 16.25 -0.43 -7.57
C GLN A 49 16.24 -1.82 -8.19
N ALA A 50 15.15 -2.57 -8.06
CA ALA A 50 15.01 -3.93 -8.60
C ALA A 50 14.84 -3.95 -10.13
N VAL A 51 14.23 -2.93 -10.71
CA VAL A 51 14.00 -2.84 -12.16
C VAL A 51 15.30 -2.47 -12.90
N ASN A 52 15.60 -3.18 -13.98
CA ASN A 52 16.73 -2.88 -14.86
C ASN A 52 16.39 -1.79 -15.89
N SER A 53 16.23 -0.55 -15.41
CA SER A 53 15.96 0.63 -16.23
C SER A 53 16.77 1.84 -15.76
N VAL A 54 17.07 2.75 -16.69
CA VAL A 54 17.71 4.05 -16.40
C VAL A 54 16.72 5.09 -15.87
N SER A 55 15.44 4.90 -16.16
CA SER A 55 14.35 5.78 -15.77
C SER A 55 13.91 5.49 -14.34
N TRP A 56 13.40 6.51 -13.67
CA TRP A 56 12.65 6.37 -12.43
C TRP A 56 11.18 6.06 -12.74
N PHE A 57 10.54 5.27 -11.89
CA PHE A 57 9.13 4.92 -11.97
C PHE A 57 8.37 5.56 -10.83
N VAL A 58 7.26 6.19 -11.17
CA VAL A 58 6.38 6.92 -10.25
C VAL A 58 5.17 6.04 -9.93
N ARG A 59 4.76 5.98 -8.66
CA ARG A 59 3.58 5.21 -8.25
C ARG A 59 2.32 5.82 -8.83
N GLU A 60 1.48 4.97 -9.38
CA GLU A 60 0.17 5.31 -9.93
C GLU A 60 -0.94 4.58 -9.17
N GLY A 61 -2.09 5.24 -9.10
CA GLY A 61 -3.31 4.66 -8.56
C GLY A 61 -3.30 4.36 -7.04
N PRO A 62 -4.32 3.66 -6.57
CA PRO A 62 -4.47 3.33 -5.15
C PRO A 62 -3.53 2.19 -4.73
N ILE A 63 -3.19 2.17 -3.45
CA ILE A 63 -2.55 1.00 -2.82
C ILE A 63 -3.64 0.03 -2.40
N ASN A 64 -3.50 -1.22 -2.84
CA ASN A 64 -4.34 -2.32 -2.37
C ASN A 64 -3.53 -3.24 -1.46
N GLY A 65 -4.12 -3.71 -0.37
CA GLY A 65 -3.39 -4.60 0.51
C GLY A 65 -4.14 -5.08 1.72
N THR A 66 -3.44 -5.86 2.53
CA THR A 66 -3.92 -6.45 3.76
C THR A 66 -2.92 -6.25 4.89
N LYS A 67 -3.44 -6.27 6.12
CA LYS A 67 -2.66 -6.38 7.34
C LYS A 67 -3.09 -7.61 8.14
N GLN A 68 -2.17 -8.17 8.90
CA GLN A 68 -2.43 -9.30 9.78
C GLN A 68 -1.65 -9.14 11.08
N VAL A 69 -2.35 -9.22 12.22
CA VAL A 69 -1.71 -9.25 13.54
C VAL A 69 -1.14 -10.65 13.79
N VAL A 70 0.17 -10.69 14.01
CA VAL A 70 0.98 -11.88 14.35
C VAL A 70 1.85 -11.55 15.58
N SER A 71 3.08 -12.06 15.70
CA SER A 71 4.09 -11.53 16.63
C SER A 71 4.66 -10.19 16.12
N GLY A 72 3.79 -9.21 15.91
CA GLY A 72 4.02 -8.01 15.10
C GLY A 72 2.84 -7.77 14.15
N ILE A 73 3.04 -6.93 13.14
CA ILE A 73 2.04 -6.69 12.10
C ILE A 73 2.66 -7.03 10.75
N LYS A 74 2.06 -7.97 10.03
CA LYS A 74 2.42 -8.27 8.65
C LYS A 74 1.58 -7.39 7.73
N TYR A 75 2.22 -6.63 6.86
CA TYR A 75 1.57 -5.90 5.76
C TYR A 75 1.93 -6.59 4.44
N GLU A 76 0.93 -6.74 3.58
CA GLU A 76 1.11 -7.20 2.20
C GLU A 76 0.31 -6.26 1.32
N PHE A 77 0.98 -5.52 0.44
CA PHE A 77 0.32 -4.52 -0.39
C PHE A 77 0.99 -4.38 -1.75
N ASN A 78 0.26 -3.86 -2.72
CA ASN A 78 0.76 -3.60 -4.05
C ASN A 78 0.28 -2.26 -4.59
N PHE A 79 1.02 -1.76 -5.57
CA PHE A 79 0.70 -0.55 -6.31
C PHE A 79 1.38 -0.60 -7.68
N LEU A 80 0.78 0.07 -8.65
CA LEU A 80 1.36 0.24 -9.98
C LEU A 80 2.45 1.30 -9.93
N GLN A 81 3.47 1.14 -10.76
CA GLN A 81 4.37 2.23 -11.08
C GLN A 81 4.55 2.34 -12.58
N GLN A 82 4.59 3.57 -13.06
CA GLN A 82 4.76 3.88 -14.46
C GLN A 82 6.07 4.64 -14.69
N GLU A 83 6.71 4.36 -15.81
CA GLU A 83 7.97 4.99 -16.20
C GLU A 83 7.81 6.51 -16.36
N SER A 84 8.74 7.26 -15.79
CA SER A 84 8.79 8.72 -15.88
C SER A 84 9.99 9.22 -16.68
N ASP A 85 10.02 10.52 -16.93
CA ASP A 85 11.14 11.24 -17.55
C ASP A 85 12.36 11.43 -16.62
N CYS A 86 12.20 11.21 -15.31
CA CYS A 86 13.27 11.27 -14.34
C CYS A 86 14.32 10.17 -14.52
N LYS A 87 15.59 10.52 -14.26
CA LYS A 87 16.70 9.55 -14.19
C LYS A 87 16.77 8.90 -12.82
N LYS A 88 16.89 7.57 -12.80
CA LYS A 88 17.01 6.78 -11.56
C LYS A 88 18.19 7.19 -10.70
N GLU A 89 19.35 7.40 -11.32
CA GLU A 89 20.58 7.79 -10.62
C GLU A 89 20.44 9.14 -9.89
N ALA A 90 19.76 10.10 -10.50
CA ALA A 90 19.51 11.41 -9.89
C ALA A 90 18.57 11.29 -8.68
N LYS A 91 17.47 10.53 -8.81
CA LYS A 91 16.53 10.28 -7.70
C LYS A 91 17.19 9.56 -6.53
N LEU A 92 18.04 8.56 -6.80
CA LEU A 92 18.80 7.86 -5.78
C LEU A 92 19.88 8.74 -5.10
N ALA A 93 20.37 9.77 -5.80
CA ALA A 93 21.29 10.75 -5.24
C ALA A 93 20.60 11.83 -4.37
N GLY A 94 19.27 11.77 -4.23
CA GLY A 94 18.50 12.72 -3.42
C GLY A 94 18.03 13.97 -4.17
N ASP A 95 18.08 13.95 -5.52
CA ASP A 95 17.48 15.01 -6.32
C ASP A 95 15.95 14.98 -6.20
N ASN A 96 15.40 15.97 -5.51
CA ASN A 96 13.97 16.16 -5.28
C ASN A 96 13.45 17.45 -5.89
N GLU A 97 14.27 18.20 -6.63
CA GLU A 97 13.86 19.51 -7.17
C GLU A 97 12.96 19.38 -8.41
N THR A 98 13.05 18.25 -9.12
CA THR A 98 12.28 18.03 -10.36
C THR A 98 11.08 17.10 -10.10
N SER A 99 9.88 17.56 -10.44
CA SER A 99 8.70 16.70 -10.60
C SER A 99 8.98 15.67 -11.69
N CYS A 100 8.66 14.40 -11.45
CA CYS A 100 8.82 13.34 -12.44
C CYS A 100 7.52 13.18 -13.20
N GLU A 101 7.52 13.55 -14.47
CA GLU A 101 6.33 13.43 -15.31
C GLU A 101 6.28 12.04 -15.93
N ILE A 102 5.10 11.44 -15.91
CA ILE A 102 4.88 10.11 -16.44
C ILE A 102 4.99 10.14 -17.97
N LYS A 103 5.64 9.12 -18.54
CA LYS A 103 5.69 8.92 -19.99
C LYS A 103 4.38 8.27 -20.44
N GLU A 104 3.65 8.91 -21.36
CA GLU A 104 2.37 8.39 -21.88
C GLU A 104 2.44 6.93 -22.40
N ASN A 105 3.57 6.53 -22.97
CA ASN A 105 3.83 5.15 -23.42
C ASN A 105 5.01 4.52 -22.68
N GLY A 106 5.16 4.89 -21.40
CA GLY A 106 6.16 4.34 -20.50
C GLY A 106 5.84 2.90 -20.10
N LEU A 107 6.87 2.15 -19.71
CA LEU A 107 6.68 0.83 -19.13
C LEU A 107 5.89 0.92 -17.81
N GLU A 108 5.09 -0.09 -17.54
CA GLU A 108 4.35 -0.24 -16.29
C GLU A 108 4.69 -1.57 -15.61
N HIS A 109 4.79 -1.53 -14.28
CA HIS A 109 4.97 -2.72 -13.47
C HIS A 109 4.17 -2.63 -12.17
N LEU A 110 3.79 -3.79 -11.66
CA LEU A 110 3.21 -3.96 -10.34
C LEU A 110 4.32 -4.18 -9.31
N CYS A 111 4.43 -3.26 -8.35
CA CYS A 111 5.30 -3.40 -7.19
C CYS A 111 4.50 -4.04 -6.04
N SER A 112 4.90 -5.23 -5.61
CA SER A 112 4.32 -5.93 -4.46
C SER A 112 5.29 -5.88 -3.29
N ALA A 113 4.81 -5.50 -2.11
CA ALA A 113 5.61 -5.32 -0.91
C ALA A 113 5.12 -6.21 0.24
N HIS A 114 6.08 -6.80 0.95
CA HIS A 114 5.87 -7.59 2.15
C HIS A 114 6.65 -6.98 3.31
N VAL A 115 5.96 -6.65 4.40
CA VAL A 115 6.56 -5.98 5.56
C VAL A 115 6.18 -6.72 6.83
N LEU A 116 7.18 -7.01 7.66
CA LEU A 116 6.96 -7.45 9.04
C LEU A 116 7.39 -6.32 9.99
N TYR A 117 6.41 -5.63 10.57
CA TYR A 117 6.64 -4.62 11.58
C TYR A 117 6.59 -5.25 12.97
N ALA A 118 7.76 -5.46 13.57
CA ALA A 118 7.90 -6.01 14.91
C ALA A 118 9.07 -5.32 15.66
N PRO A 119 8.87 -4.10 16.19
CA PRO A 119 9.93 -3.31 16.85
C PRO A 119 10.64 -4.03 18.00
N HIS A 120 9.95 -4.98 18.64
CA HIS A 120 10.48 -5.80 19.72
C HIS A 120 11.38 -6.95 19.24
N ALA A 121 11.26 -7.34 17.97
CA ALA A 121 11.97 -8.47 17.38
C ALA A 121 13.15 -8.05 16.50
N GLY A 122 13.23 -6.79 16.08
CA GLY A 122 14.34 -6.27 15.28
C GLY A 122 13.94 -5.10 14.38
N PRO A 123 14.83 -4.71 13.45
CA PRO A 123 14.51 -3.70 12.45
C PRO A 123 13.42 -4.21 11.49
N THR A 124 12.57 -3.29 11.04
CA THR A 124 11.59 -3.57 10.01
C THR A 124 12.29 -3.84 8.68
N VAL A 125 11.93 -4.93 8.02
CA VAL A 125 12.39 -5.26 6.65
C VAL A 125 11.21 -5.13 5.69
N VAL A 126 11.42 -4.36 4.62
CA VAL A 126 10.49 -4.24 3.49
C VAL A 126 11.03 -5.08 2.34
N GLU A 127 10.38 -6.19 2.02
CA GLU A 127 10.72 -7.02 0.85
C GLU A 127 9.82 -6.63 -0.31
N VAL A 128 10.35 -6.68 -1.54
CA VAL A 128 9.58 -6.32 -2.74
C VAL A 128 9.73 -7.35 -3.84
N GLU A 129 8.69 -7.47 -4.65
CA GLU A 129 8.63 -8.22 -5.90
C GLU A 129 8.09 -7.28 -6.99
N VAL A 130 8.67 -7.36 -8.19
CA VAL A 130 8.25 -6.54 -9.34
C VAL A 130 7.78 -7.47 -10.45
N VAL A 131 6.58 -7.21 -10.96
CA VAL A 131 5.97 -7.93 -12.08
C VAL A 131 5.64 -6.94 -13.17
N ASP A 132 6.20 -7.11 -14.37
CA ASP A 132 5.86 -6.27 -15.53
C ASP A 132 4.38 -6.47 -15.91
N VAL A 133 3.66 -5.39 -16.16
CA VAL A 133 2.26 -5.47 -16.62
C VAL A 133 2.29 -5.68 -18.13
N SER A 134 2.01 -6.90 -18.58
CA SER A 134 1.83 -7.17 -20.01
C SER A 134 0.47 -6.69 -20.51
N GLU A 135 0.42 -6.15 -21.72
CA GLU A 135 -0.81 -5.65 -22.39
C GLU A 135 -1.93 -6.69 -22.48
N ASP A 136 -1.63 -7.98 -22.27
CA ASP A 136 -2.58 -9.09 -22.33
C ASP A 136 -3.54 -9.18 -21.11
N ASP A 137 -3.25 -8.48 -20.00
CA ASP A 137 -4.05 -8.55 -18.76
C ASP A 137 -5.18 -7.49 -18.68
N ALA A 138 -5.27 -6.57 -19.66
CA ALA A 138 -6.26 -5.48 -19.68
C ALA A 138 -7.71 -5.91 -20.01
N ASN A 139 -7.99 -7.22 -20.11
CA ASN A 139 -9.28 -7.77 -20.56
C ASN A 139 -9.96 -8.74 -19.56
N GLN A 140 -9.82 -8.50 -18.25
CA GLN A 140 -10.65 -9.18 -17.24
C GLN A 140 -11.24 -8.22 -16.20
N GLU A 141 -11.89 -7.14 -16.65
CA GLU A 141 -12.87 -6.41 -15.84
C GLU A 141 -14.18 -6.36 -16.61
N GLY A 142 -15.01 -7.41 -16.48
CA GLY A 142 -16.34 -7.39 -17.10
C GLY A 142 -16.99 -8.73 -17.36
N ASP A 143 -17.24 -9.56 -16.32
CA ASP A 143 -18.51 -10.29 -16.27
C ASP A 143 -18.82 -10.79 -14.85
N LYS A 144 -19.20 -9.90 -13.93
CA LYS A 144 -20.05 -10.31 -12.81
C LYS A 144 -21.49 -10.36 -13.32
N LYS A 145 -21.78 -11.36 -14.14
CA LYS A 145 -23.15 -11.66 -14.53
C LYS A 145 -23.87 -12.27 -13.33
N VAL A 146 -24.73 -11.44 -12.76
CA VAL A 146 -25.84 -11.84 -11.88
C VAL A 146 -26.53 -13.05 -12.50
N LEU A 147 -26.46 -14.20 -11.84
CA LEU A 147 -27.35 -15.32 -12.13
C LEU A 147 -28.30 -15.48 -10.93
N GLU A 148 -29.36 -14.68 -10.93
CA GLU A 148 -30.54 -14.92 -10.11
C GLU A 148 -31.45 -15.91 -10.86
N SER A 149 -31.62 -17.09 -10.26
CA SER A 149 -32.75 -18.02 -10.30
C SER A 149 -33.58 -18.20 -11.58
N VAL A 150 -33.61 -19.45 -12.11
CA VAL A 150 -34.84 -20.17 -12.47
C VAL A 150 -34.59 -21.68 -12.34
N GLU A 151 -35.19 -22.35 -11.35
CA GLU A 151 -35.46 -23.79 -11.43
C GLU A 151 -36.96 -23.98 -11.72
N ALA A 152 -37.24 -24.58 -12.87
CA ALA A 152 -38.53 -25.13 -13.23
C ALA A 152 -38.30 -26.36 -14.11
N VAL A 153 -38.37 -27.56 -13.53
CA VAL A 153 -39.06 -28.76 -14.06
C VAL A 153 -39.48 -29.62 -12.89
#